data_AF-F0KFD3-F1
#
_entry.id   AF-F0KFD3-F1
#
_cell.length_a   1.000
_cell.length_b   1.000
_cell.length_c   1.000
_cell.angle_alpha   90.00
_cell.angle_beta   90.00
_cell.angle_gamma   90.00
#
_symmetry.space_group_name_H-M   'P 1'
#
loop_
_entity.id
_entity.type
_entity.pdbx_description
1 polymer ?
#
loop_
_entity_poly.entity_id
_entity_poly.type
_entity_poly.pdbx_seq_one_letter_code
_entity_poly.pdbx_strand_id
1 'polypeptide(L)'
;MLQYNKKTIIRALALAPIPLLSISALGIIIFNAEFSLYSVAVIFFAHFLFYLLFYGLLVIPFAYITSYFLARKNRLNLMSIFICATVIWILISPITRLIFVGSLPSPWWHIYKIYSFYLMILFTSFCYWLGLEWLRRKQIG
;
A
#
# COMPACT_ATOMS: atom_id res chain seq x y z
N MET A 1 -26.35 7.72 0.70
CA MET A 1 -25.17 8.41 1.29
C MET A 1 -23.94 7.55 1.08
N LEU A 2 -22.74 8.14 0.93
CA LEU A 2 -21.50 7.34 0.87
C LEU A 2 -21.18 6.81 2.27
N GLN A 3 -20.79 5.53 2.36
CA GLN A 3 -20.35 4.91 3.61
C GLN A 3 -19.16 5.67 4.25
N TYR A 4 -18.25 6.16 3.40
CA TYR A 4 -17.11 7.01 3.77
C TYR A 4 -17.02 8.18 2.82
N ASN A 5 -16.82 9.40 3.28
CA ASN A 5 -16.64 10.52 2.36
C ASN A 5 -15.28 10.45 1.62
N LYS A 6 -15.17 11.20 0.51
CA LYS A 6 -13.97 11.22 -0.36
C LYS A 6 -12.69 11.55 0.43
N LYS A 7 -12.77 12.50 1.37
CA LYS A 7 -11.63 12.95 2.19
C LYS A 7 -11.13 11.85 3.12
N THR A 8 -12.04 11.07 3.70
CA THR A 8 -11.72 9.90 4.54
C THR A 8 -11.01 8.83 3.73
N ILE A 9 -11.53 8.51 2.54
CA ILE A 9 -10.91 7.51 1.64
C ILE A 9 -9.47 7.92 1.28
N ILE A 10 -9.27 9.15 0.79
CA ILE A 10 -7.95 9.63 0.36
C ILE A 10 -6.95 9.65 1.52
N ARG A 11 -7.37 10.15 2.68
CA ARG A 11 -6.49 10.20 3.87
C ARG A 11 -6.13 8.81 4.37
N ALA A 12 -7.10 7.91 4.45
CA ALA A 12 -6.84 6.54 4.90
C ALA A 12 -5.91 5.82 3.91
N LEU A 13 -6.09 6.00 2.60
CA LEU A 13 -5.17 5.45 1.59
C LEU A 13 -3.76 6.02 1.76
N ALA A 14 -3.62 7.34 1.88
CA ALA A 14 -2.32 7.98 2.05
C ALA A 14 -1.56 7.52 3.30
N LEU A 15 -2.28 7.17 4.37
CA LEU A 15 -1.70 6.69 5.64
C LEU A 15 -1.43 5.19 5.66
N ALA A 16 -2.12 4.40 4.82
CA ALA A 16 -2.09 2.94 4.85
C ALA A 16 -0.68 2.30 4.79
N PRO A 17 0.27 2.76 3.96
CA PRO A 17 1.57 2.11 3.84
C PRO A 17 2.56 2.56 4.92
N ILE A 18 2.29 3.66 5.65
CA ILE A 18 3.24 4.27 6.59
C ILE A 18 3.70 3.28 7.68
N PRO A 19 2.80 2.50 8.32
CA PRO A 19 3.24 1.53 9.33
C PRO A 19 4.18 0.47 8.74
N LEU A 20 3.89 -0.03 7.54
CA LEU A 20 4.73 -1.04 6.88
C LEU A 20 6.10 -0.47 6.52
N LEU A 21 6.14 0.73 5.93
CA LEU A 21 7.38 1.41 5.55
C LEU A 21 8.24 1.75 6.78
N SER A 22 7.61 2.08 7.90
CA SER A 22 8.31 2.35 9.15
C SER A 22 8.93 1.07 9.71
N ILE A 23 8.17 -0.03 9.74
CA ILE A 23 8.66 -1.33 10.20
C ILE A 23 9.78 -1.84 9.29
N SER A 24 9.66 -1.70 7.97
CA SER A 24 10.70 -2.13 7.03
C SER A 24 11.97 -1.31 7.15
N ALA A 25 11.86 0.02 7.29
CA ALA A 25 13.02 0.88 7.49
C ALA A 25 13.77 0.52 8.78
N LEU A 26 13.05 0.37 9.89
CA LEU A 26 13.64 -0.05 11.17
C LEU A 26 14.26 -1.44 11.09
N GLY A 27 13.61 -2.39 10.42
CA GLY A 27 14.14 -3.73 10.19
C GLY A 27 15.48 -3.68 9.44
N ILE A 28 15.57 -2.92 8.36
CA ILE A 28 16.82 -2.78 7.58
C ILE A 28 17.94 -2.20 8.44
N ILE A 29 17.66 -1.15 9.21
CA ILE A 29 18.65 -0.52 10.10
C ILE A 29 19.17 -1.52 11.13
N ILE A 30 18.27 -2.23 11.82
CA ILE A 30 18.61 -3.14 12.91
C ILE A 30 19.34 -4.39 12.39
N PHE A 31 18.80 -5.05 11.36
CA PHE A 31 19.36 -6.32 10.87
C PHE A 31 20.70 -6.16 10.14
N ASN A 32 20.98 -4.98 9.56
CA ASN A 32 22.26 -4.70 8.91
C ASN A 32 23.24 -3.94 9.83
N ALA A 33 22.86 -3.66 11.08
CA ALA A 33 23.63 -2.82 12.01
C ALA A 33 24.03 -1.45 11.43
N GLU A 34 23.18 -0.89 10.56
CA GLU A 34 23.42 0.34 9.80
C GLU A 34 22.98 1.57 10.60
N PHE A 35 23.76 1.94 11.62
CA PHE A 35 23.45 3.05 12.54
C PHE A 35 24.10 4.38 12.17
N SER A 36 24.84 4.44 11.06
CA SER A 36 25.42 5.71 10.60
C SER A 36 24.30 6.66 10.17
N LEU A 37 24.44 7.96 10.51
CA LEU A 37 23.44 8.97 10.12
C LEU A 37 23.22 9.01 8.60
N TYR A 38 24.29 8.78 7.83
CA TYR A 38 24.22 8.69 6.38
C TYR A 38 23.37 7.51 5.93
N SER A 39 23.65 6.30 6.42
CA SER A 39 22.89 5.08 6.08
C SER A 39 21.41 5.23 6.45
N VAL A 40 21.13 5.74 7.65
CA VAL A 40 19.76 6.00 8.12
C VAL A 40 19.05 6.99 7.18
N ALA A 41 19.68 8.10 6.82
CA ALA A 41 19.12 9.08 5.90
C ALA A 41 18.81 8.47 4.52
N VAL A 42 19.73 7.66 3.98
CA VAL A 42 19.55 6.97 2.69
C VAL A 42 18.38 6.00 2.75
N ILE A 43 18.25 5.22 3.84
CA ILE A 43 17.14 4.27 4.03
C ILE A 43 15.81 5.02 4.04
N PHE A 44 15.66 6.08 4.84
CA PHE A 44 14.44 6.86 4.88
C PHE A 44 14.14 7.54 3.55
N PHE A 45 15.15 8.05 2.85
CA PHE A 45 14.98 8.66 1.53
C PHE A 45 14.48 7.64 0.50
N ALA A 46 15.02 6.42 0.49
CA ALA A 46 14.54 5.34 -0.37
C ALA A 46 13.08 4.97 -0.09
N HIS A 47 12.67 4.87 1.18
CA HIS A 47 11.28 4.61 1.55
C HIS A 47 10.35 5.75 1.17
N PHE A 48 10.81 7.00 1.31
CA PHE A 48 10.06 8.18 0.88
C PHE A 48 9.85 8.20 -0.63
N LEU A 49 10.90 7.91 -1.43
CA LEU A 49 10.77 7.80 -2.88
C LEU A 49 9.84 6.66 -3.29
N PHE A 50 9.93 5.50 -2.63
CA PHE A 50 9.00 4.40 -2.85
C PHE A 50 7.55 4.81 -2.56
N TYR A 51 7.32 5.51 -1.45
CA TYR A 51 6.00 6.05 -1.11
C TYR A 51 5.48 7.00 -2.19
N LEU A 52 6.29 7.95 -2.63
CA LEU A 52 5.86 8.96 -3.60
C LEU A 52 5.63 8.35 -5.00
N LEU A 53 6.63 7.64 -5.51
CA LEU A 53 6.68 7.19 -6.90
C LEU A 53 5.85 5.93 -7.10
N PHE A 54 6.05 4.91 -6.27
CA PHE A 54 5.36 3.64 -6.44
C PHE A 54 3.95 3.70 -5.85
N TYR A 55 3.84 4.01 -4.55
CA TYR A 55 2.54 3.99 -3.89
C TYR A 55 1.65 5.16 -4.34
N GLY A 56 2.19 6.37 -4.38
CA GLY A 56 1.46 7.59 -4.72
C GLY A 56 0.95 7.64 -6.16
N LEU A 57 1.81 7.32 -7.14
CA LEU A 57 1.43 7.43 -8.56
C LEU A 57 0.72 6.18 -9.08
N LEU A 58 1.11 4.98 -8.63
CA LEU A 58 0.52 3.75 -9.15
C LEU A 58 -0.59 3.25 -8.23
N VAL A 59 -0.37 3.10 -6.93
CA VAL A 59 -1.35 2.40 -6.07
C VAL A 59 -2.56 3.27 -5.72
N ILE A 60 -2.33 4.52 -5.27
CA ILE A 60 -3.41 5.41 -4.79
C ILE A 60 -4.51 5.63 -5.84
N PRO A 61 -4.24 5.92 -7.12
CA PRO A 61 -5.30 6.18 -8.10
C PRO A 61 -6.25 4.98 -8.28
N PHE A 62 -5.72 3.77 -8.47
CA PHE A 62 -6.56 2.57 -8.64
C PHE A 62 -7.29 2.19 -7.34
N ALA A 63 -6.60 2.30 -6.19
CA ALA A 63 -7.20 2.02 -4.90
C ALA A 63 -8.31 3.03 -4.53
N TYR A 64 -8.16 4.30 -4.92
CA TYR A 64 -9.17 5.33 -4.73
C TYR A 64 -10.42 5.06 -5.56
N ILE A 65 -10.26 4.76 -6.86
CA ILE A 65 -11.37 4.46 -7.76
C ILE A 65 -12.20 3.28 -7.22
N THR A 66 -11.53 2.17 -6.92
CA THR A 66 -12.17 0.97 -6.38
C THR A 66 -12.86 1.24 -5.03
N SER A 67 -12.17 1.92 -4.11
CA SER A 67 -12.73 2.29 -2.81
C SER A 67 -13.96 3.19 -2.93
N TYR A 68 -13.91 4.17 -3.83
CA TYR A 68 -15.02 5.10 -4.05
C TYR A 68 -16.27 4.37 -4.56
N PHE A 69 -16.11 3.45 -5.52
CA PHE A 69 -17.22 2.63 -6.03
C PHE A 69 -17.80 1.71 -4.95
N LEU A 70 -16.96 1.06 -4.16
CA LEU A 70 -17.39 0.21 -3.05
C LEU A 70 -18.13 1.01 -1.97
N ALA A 71 -17.61 2.18 -1.60
CA ALA A 71 -18.21 3.04 -0.59
C ALA A 71 -19.59 3.57 -1.02
N ARG A 72 -19.80 3.83 -2.32
CA ARG A 72 -21.11 4.21 -2.88
C ARG A 72 -22.14 3.08 -2.74
N LYS A 73 -21.70 1.83 -2.78
CA LYS A 73 -22.54 0.63 -2.63
C LYS A 73 -22.63 0.13 -1.19
N ASN A 74 -22.04 0.84 -0.22
CA ASN A 74 -21.91 0.41 1.18
C ASN A 74 -21.24 -0.97 1.33
N ARG A 75 -20.26 -1.24 0.46
CA ARG A 75 -19.50 -2.50 0.40
C ARG A 75 -18.02 -2.29 0.71
N LEU A 76 -17.59 -1.10 1.09
CA LEU A 76 -16.18 -0.84 1.44
C LEU A 76 -15.92 -1.36 2.86
N ASN A 77 -15.52 -2.62 2.94
CA ASN A 77 -15.16 -3.33 4.17
C ASN A 77 -13.82 -4.06 4.01
N LEU A 78 -13.29 -4.60 5.10
CA LEU A 78 -11.99 -5.27 5.11
C LEU A 78 -11.84 -6.34 4.02
N MET A 79 -12.85 -7.20 3.81
CA MET A 79 -12.80 -8.26 2.80
C MET A 79 -12.77 -7.69 1.38
N SER A 80 -13.62 -6.71 1.07
CA SER A 80 -13.61 -6.04 -0.23
C SER A 80 -12.28 -5.34 -0.51
N ILE A 81 -11.65 -4.78 0.52
CA ILE A 81 -10.34 -4.13 0.43
C ILE A 81 -9.28 -5.16 0.07
N PHE A 82 -9.23 -6.30 0.76
CA PHE A 82 -8.28 -7.37 0.45
C PHE A 82 -8.41 -7.90 -0.98
N ILE A 83 -9.65 -8.15 -1.42
CA ILE A 83 -9.92 -8.63 -2.78
C ILE A 83 -9.46 -7.59 -3.80
N CYS A 84 -9.89 -6.33 -3.66
CA CYS A 84 -9.50 -5.26 -4.59
C CYS A 84 -8.00 -5.00 -4.60
N ALA A 85 -7.35 -4.99 -3.43
CA ALA A 85 -5.90 -4.79 -3.34
C ALA A 85 -5.13 -5.93 -4.03
N THR A 86 -5.58 -7.17 -3.88
CA THR A 86 -4.99 -8.32 -4.57
C THR A 86 -5.17 -8.23 -6.09
N VAL A 87 -6.36 -7.85 -6.55
CA VAL A 87 -6.62 -7.65 -7.99
C VAL A 87 -5.76 -6.53 -8.55
N ILE A 88 -5.67 -5.38 -7.86
CA ILE A 88 -4.81 -4.26 -8.25
C ILE A 88 -3.36 -4.74 -8.35
N TRP A 89 -2.86 -5.47 -7.35
CA TRP A 89 -1.50 -6.02 -7.36
C TRP A 89 -1.23 -6.95 -8.56
N ILE A 90 -2.15 -7.87 -8.84
CA ILE A 90 -2.02 -8.78 -9.98
C ILE A 90 -1.89 -7.98 -11.29
N LEU A 91 -2.67 -6.91 -11.43
CA LEU A 91 -2.64 -6.07 -12.63
C LEU A 91 -1.38 -5.21 -12.74
N ILE A 92 -0.92 -4.59 -11.64
CA ILE A 92 0.20 -3.65 -11.69
C ILE A 92 1.57 -4.33 -11.57
N SER A 93 1.66 -5.53 -11.01
CA SER A 93 2.95 -6.17 -10.72
C SER A 93 3.82 -6.50 -11.95
N PRO A 94 3.28 -6.89 -13.13
CA PRO A 94 4.11 -7.03 -14.32
C PRO A 94 4.71 -5.69 -14.78
N ILE A 95 3.91 -4.62 -14.75
CA ILE A 95 4.33 -3.25 -15.10
C ILE A 95 5.42 -2.78 -14.13
N THR A 96 5.17 -2.97 -12.84
CA THR A 96 6.11 -2.63 -11.76
C THR A 96 7.44 -3.33 -11.97
N ARG A 97 7.42 -4.64 -12.27
CA ARG A 97 8.64 -5.39 -12.50
C ARG A 97 9.38 -4.93 -13.74
N LEU A 98 8.68 -4.60 -14.82
CA LEU A 98 9.32 -4.04 -16.02
C LEU A 98 10.00 -2.70 -15.72
N ILE A 99 9.38 -1.83 -14.92
CA ILE A 99 9.95 -0.54 -14.53
C ILE A 99 11.22 -0.71 -13.68
N PHE A 100 11.19 -1.58 -12.66
CA PHE A 100 12.30 -1.69 -11.71
C PHE A 100 13.39 -2.70 -12.10
N VAL A 101 13.04 -3.76 -12.84
CA VAL A 101 13.96 -4.87 -13.17
C VAL A 101 14.27 -4.92 -14.68
N GLY A 102 13.47 -4.26 -15.53
CA GLY A 102 13.67 -4.24 -16.98
C GLY A 102 13.25 -5.53 -17.70
N SER A 103 12.77 -6.55 -16.99
CA SER A 103 12.40 -7.85 -17.59
C SER A 103 11.34 -8.61 -16.79
N LEU A 104 10.54 -9.40 -17.52
CA LEU A 104 9.62 -10.38 -16.93
C LEU A 104 10.38 -11.69 -16.67
N PRO A 105 10.03 -12.45 -15.61
CA PRO A 105 10.64 -13.76 -15.41
C PRO A 105 10.19 -14.72 -16.51
N SER A 106 10.97 -15.76 -16.75
CA SER A 106 10.51 -16.93 -17.51
C SER A 106 10.31 -18.10 -16.55
N PRO A 107 9.09 -18.63 -16.37
CA PRO A 107 7.83 -18.13 -16.94
C PRO A 107 7.25 -16.91 -16.19
N TRP A 108 6.47 -16.07 -16.89
CA TRP A 108 6.07 -14.73 -16.42
C TRP A 108 5.23 -14.74 -15.14
N TRP A 109 4.48 -15.82 -14.87
CA TRP A 109 3.68 -15.97 -13.65
C TRP A 109 4.51 -16.17 -12.37
N HIS A 110 5.84 -16.32 -12.46
CA HIS A 110 6.69 -16.38 -11.27
C HIS A 110 6.71 -15.09 -10.44
N ILE A 111 6.25 -13.95 -11.00
CA ILE A 111 6.07 -12.69 -10.25
C ILE A 111 5.14 -12.91 -9.04
N TYR A 112 4.19 -13.83 -9.16
CA TYR A 112 3.16 -14.10 -8.15
C TYR A 112 3.56 -15.13 -7.10
N LYS A 113 4.76 -15.73 -7.19
CA LYS A 113 5.22 -16.74 -6.22
C LYS A 113 5.89 -16.14 -4.98
N ILE A 114 6.02 -14.82 -4.92
CA ILE A 114 6.69 -14.13 -3.83
C ILE A 114 5.67 -13.89 -2.70
N TYR A 115 5.62 -14.81 -1.74
CA TYR A 115 4.65 -14.81 -0.64
C TYR A 115 4.70 -13.55 0.24
N SER A 116 5.88 -12.93 0.38
CA SER A 116 6.05 -11.71 1.16
C SER A 116 5.19 -10.54 0.64
N PHE A 117 4.97 -10.43 -0.67
CA PHE A 117 4.12 -9.38 -1.23
C PHE A 117 2.65 -9.51 -0.79
N TYR A 118 2.12 -10.74 -0.71
CA TYR A 118 0.75 -10.94 -0.23
C TYR A 118 0.60 -10.53 1.23
N LEU A 119 1.60 -10.84 2.06
CA LEU A 119 1.62 -10.42 3.46
C LEU A 119 1.66 -8.88 3.57
N MET A 120 2.49 -8.22 2.76
CA MET A 120 2.53 -6.75 2.68
C MET A 120 1.20 -6.14 2.25
N ILE A 121 0.53 -6.75 1.26
CA ILE A 121 -0.79 -6.31 0.77
C ILE A 121 -1.84 -6.46 1.87
N LEU A 122 -1.89 -7.60 2.55
CA LEU A 122 -2.82 -7.84 3.65
C LEU A 122 -2.59 -6.85 4.79
N PHE A 123 -1.32 -6.65 5.19
CA PHE A 123 -0.99 -5.71 6.26
C PHE A 123 -1.36 -4.27 5.90
N THR A 124 -0.99 -3.80 4.70
CA THR A 124 -1.31 -2.44 4.22
C THR A 124 -2.82 -2.24 4.09
N SER A 125 -3.54 -3.25 3.60
CA SER A 125 -4.99 -3.24 3.46
C SER A 125 -5.71 -3.20 4.81
N PHE A 126 -5.18 -3.91 5.80
CA PHE A 126 -5.67 -3.85 7.17
C PHE A 126 -5.45 -2.45 7.76
N CYS A 127 -4.26 -1.87 7.57
CA CYS A 127 -3.97 -0.50 7.98
C CYS A 127 -4.91 0.52 7.32
N TYR A 128 -5.22 0.34 6.03
CA TYR A 128 -6.19 1.16 5.32
C TYR A 128 -7.59 1.07 5.96
N TRP A 129 -8.07 -0.15 6.22
CA TRP A 129 -9.37 -0.36 6.87
C TRP A 129 -9.43 0.27 8.27
N LEU A 130 -8.38 0.10 9.09
CA LEU A 130 -8.28 0.77 10.38
C LEU A 130 -8.33 2.30 10.24
N GLY A 131 -7.62 2.85 9.26
CA GLY A 131 -7.63 4.28 8.95
C GLY A 131 -9.03 4.79 8.59
N LEU A 132 -9.78 4.03 7.79
CA LEU A 132 -11.17 4.33 7.46
C LEU A 132 -12.06 4.38 8.71
N GLU A 133 -12.01 3.35 9.56
CA GLU A 133 -12.83 3.30 10.78
C GLU A 133 -12.47 4.40 11.77
N TRP A 134 -11.18 4.67 11.96
CA TRP A 134 -10.70 5.71 12.86
C TRP A 134 -11.13 7.11 12.40
N LEU A 135 -10.94 7.43 11.11
CA LEU A 135 -11.34 8.72 10.54
C LEU A 135 -12.86 8.88 10.50
N ARG A 136 -13.62 7.79 10.29
CA ARG A 136 -15.08 7.81 10.35
C ARG A 136 -15.57 8.19 11.74
N ARG A 137 -14.98 7.61 12.81
CA ARG A 137 -15.33 7.95 14.20
C ARG A 137 -15.06 9.42 14.52
N LYS A 138 -13.92 9.95 14.07
CA LYS A 138 -13.53 11.37 14.24
C LYS A 138 -14.42 12.39 13.50
N GLN A 139 -15.29 11.95 12.61
CA GLN A 139 -16.23 12.83 11.91
C GLN A 139 -17.61 12.88 12.56
N ILE A 140 -17.88 11.98 13.50
CA ILE A 140 -19.18 11.83 14.18
C ILE A 140 -19.12 12.41 15.61
N GLY A 141 -17.93 12.52 16.20
CA GLY A 141 -17.69 13.26 17.45
C GLY A 141 -17.13 14.64 17.16
#